data_AF-A0A7L9C9V4-F1
#
_entry.id   AF-A0A7L9C9V4-F1
#
_cell.length_a   1.000
_cell.length_b   1.000
_cell.length_c   1.000
_cell.angle_alpha   90.00
_cell.angle_beta   90.00
_cell.angle_gamma   90.00
#
_symmetry.space_group_name_H-M   'P 1'
#
loop_
_entity.id
_entity.type
_entity.pdbx_description
1 polymer ?
#
loop_
_entity_poly.entity_id
_entity_poly.type
_entity_poly.pdbx_seq_one_letter_code
_entity_poly.pdbx_strand_id
1 'polypeptide(L)'
;MGLQKLRQRRKILYQREIPASWSRLKPFHQSVKMIERHGDSIVSYCNSSNKVSPGLVEGINIKVCVIQRRAYGIKDREYLKLKILSSFLPEL
;
A
#
# COMPACT_ATOMS: atom_id res chain seq x y z
N MET A 1 7.95 -21.92 8.94
CA MET A 1 7.01 -21.49 7.86
C MET A 1 7.23 -20.06 7.30
N GLY A 2 8.19 -19.26 7.77
CA GLY A 2 8.41 -17.88 7.28
C GLY A 2 9.30 -17.77 6.02
N LEU A 3 10.44 -18.45 6.00
CA LEU A 3 11.47 -18.32 4.95
C LEU A 3 11.01 -18.83 3.57
N GLN A 4 10.23 -19.92 3.51
CA GLN A 4 9.68 -20.42 2.24
C GLN A 4 8.67 -19.45 1.61
N LYS A 5 7.83 -18.77 2.42
CA LYS A 5 6.89 -17.75 1.94
C LYS A 5 7.62 -16.50 1.43
N LEU A 6 8.71 -16.09 2.09
CA LEU A 6 9.56 -14.99 1.64
C LEU A 6 10.25 -15.32 0.32
N ARG A 7 10.80 -16.54 0.20
CA ARG A 7 11.44 -17.05 -1.03
C ARG A 7 10.46 -17.15 -2.19
N GLN A 8 9.23 -17.62 -1.95
CA GLN A 8 8.18 -17.71 -2.97
C GLN A 8 7.74 -16.30 -3.45
N ARG A 9 7.59 -15.33 -2.53
CA ARG A 9 7.18 -13.96 -2.89
C ARG A 9 8.27 -13.19 -3.61
N ARG A 10 9.54 -13.37 -3.21
CA ARG A 10 10.68 -12.80 -3.92
C ARG A 10 10.75 -13.34 -5.35
N LYS A 11 10.49 -14.64 -5.55
CA LYS A 11 10.38 -15.26 -6.88
C LYS A 11 9.27 -14.66 -7.74
N ILE A 12 8.09 -14.39 -7.16
CA ILE A 12 6.96 -13.77 -7.86
C ILE A 12 7.27 -12.32 -8.26
N LEU A 13 7.95 -11.54 -7.41
CA LEU A 13 8.36 -10.16 -7.73
C LEU A 13 9.30 -10.15 -8.94
N TYR A 14 10.39 -10.93 -8.89
CA TYR A 14 11.33 -11.03 -10.01
C TYR A 14 10.67 -11.54 -11.29
N GLN A 15 9.74 -12.51 -11.20
CA GLN A 15 9.00 -13.02 -12.36
C GLN A 15 8.13 -11.96 -13.03
N ARG A 16 7.72 -10.90 -12.32
CA ARG A 16 6.93 -9.79 -12.86
C ARG A 16 7.79 -8.61 -13.31
N GLU A 17 8.95 -8.39 -12.71
CA GLU A 17 9.93 -7.39 -13.13
C GLU A 17 10.51 -7.70 -14.50
N ILE A 18 10.80 -8.98 -14.78
CA ILE A 18 11.40 -9.41 -16.04
C ILE A 18 10.53 -8.96 -17.23
N PRO A 19 9.24 -9.33 -17.38
CA PRO A 19 8.41 -8.86 -18.50
C PRO A 19 8.21 -7.34 -18.53
N ALA A 20 8.10 -6.69 -17.37
CA ALA A 20 7.88 -5.25 -17.27
C ALA A 20 9.11 -4.45 -17.75
N SER A 21 10.32 -4.97 -17.55
CA SER A 21 11.56 -4.38 -18.06
C SER A 21 11.70 -4.50 -19.58
N TRP A 22 11.04 -5.46 -20.22
CA TRP A 22 11.03 -5.62 -21.69
C TRP A 22 9.87 -4.86 -22.35
N SER A 23 8.95 -4.30 -21.57
CA SER A 23 7.82 -3.53 -22.09
C SER A 23 8.27 -2.18 -22.61
N ARG A 24 7.94 -1.83 -23.87
CA ARG A 24 8.36 -0.57 -24.51
C ARG A 24 7.76 0.70 -23.89
N LEU A 25 6.82 0.56 -22.95
CA LEU A 25 6.11 1.66 -22.33
C LEU A 25 6.93 2.24 -21.17
N LYS A 26 7.13 3.56 -21.18
CA LYS A 26 7.84 4.30 -20.11
C LYS A 26 7.27 4.06 -18.70
N PRO A 27 5.94 3.94 -18.48
CA PRO A 27 5.39 3.67 -17.15
C PRO A 27 5.91 2.38 -16.50
N PHE A 28 6.06 1.29 -17.26
CA PHE A 28 6.53 0.03 -16.69
C PHE A 28 7.99 0.10 -16.24
N HIS A 29 8.85 0.79 -16.98
CA HIS A 29 10.23 1.04 -16.57
C HIS A 29 10.32 1.88 -15.29
N GLN A 30 9.43 2.88 -15.13
CA GLN A 30 9.36 3.68 -13.90
C GLN A 30 8.89 2.83 -12.71
N SER A 31 7.92 1.94 -12.93
CA SER A 31 7.47 1.00 -11.91
C SER A 31 8.58 0.05 -11.47
N VAL A 32 9.33 -0.54 -12.40
CA VAL A 32 10.47 -1.42 -12.09
C VAL A 32 11.53 -0.67 -11.29
N LYS A 33 11.94 0.53 -11.73
CA LYS A 33 12.90 1.37 -10.99
C LYS A 33 12.44 1.71 -9.57
N MET A 34 11.14 1.92 -9.37
CA MET A 34 10.58 2.20 -8.05
C MET A 34 10.64 0.98 -7.13
N ILE A 35 10.37 -0.21 -7.67
CA ILE A 35 10.45 -1.47 -6.93
C ILE A 35 11.90 -1.78 -6.55
N GLU A 36 12.84 -1.61 -7.48
CA GLU A 36 14.28 -1.78 -7.22
C GLU A 36 14.79 -0.88 -6.08
N ARG A 37 14.38 0.40 -6.07
CA ARG A 37 14.76 1.37 -5.03
C ARG A 37 14.24 1.02 -3.63
N HIS A 38 13.12 0.31 -3.54
CA HIS A 38 12.44 0.01 -2.26
C HIS A 38 12.38 -1.50 -1.95
N GLY A 39 13.16 -2.32 -2.67
CA GLY A 39 13.10 -3.77 -2.59
C GLY A 39 13.27 -4.31 -1.16
N ASP A 40 14.21 -3.75 -0.40
CA ASP A 40 14.48 -4.17 0.98
C ASP A 40 13.29 -3.92 1.92
N SER A 41 12.63 -2.76 1.78
CA SER A 41 11.43 -2.42 2.54
C SER A 41 10.23 -3.31 2.18
N ILE A 42 10.07 -3.65 0.89
CA ILE A 42 9.01 -4.55 0.40
C ILE A 42 9.23 -5.98 0.94
N VAL A 43 10.49 -6.44 0.98
CA VAL A 43 10.84 -7.74 1.55
C VAL A 43 10.63 -7.76 3.06
N SER A 44 10.98 -6.68 3.77
CA SER A 44 10.72 -6.51 5.21
C SER A 44 9.22 -6.63 5.55
N TYR A 45 8.36 -6.00 4.74
CA TYR A 45 6.90 -6.08 4.87
C TYR A 45 6.32 -7.49 4.65
N CYS A 46 7.06 -8.40 4.01
CA CYS A 46 6.58 -9.75 3.77
C CYS A 46 6.59 -10.65 5.03
N ASN A 47 7.16 -10.19 6.14
CA ASN A 47 7.06 -10.85 7.46
C ASN A 47 5.61 -10.81 7.97
N SER A 48 5.11 -11.93 8.50
CA SER A 48 3.68 -12.10 8.81
C SER A 48 3.18 -11.34 10.02
N SER A 49 4.06 -10.78 10.85
CA SER A 49 3.69 -10.19 12.14
C SER A 49 2.85 -8.90 12.02
N ASN A 50 3.08 -8.08 10.98
CA ASN A 50 2.43 -6.77 10.83
C ASN A 50 1.75 -6.59 9.47
N LYS A 51 1.21 -7.68 8.89
CA LYS A 51 0.56 -7.61 7.59
C LYS A 51 -0.80 -6.92 7.70
N VAL A 52 -0.86 -5.68 7.24
CA VAL A 52 -2.13 -5.02 6.97
C VAL A 52 -2.65 -5.51 5.61
N SER A 53 -3.94 -5.83 5.55
CA SER A 53 -4.62 -6.16 4.30
C SER A 53 -4.53 -4.97 3.33
N PRO A 54 -4.10 -5.16 2.07
CA PRO A 54 -4.12 -4.09 1.06
C PRO A 54 -5.52 -3.47 0.90
N GLY A 55 -6.57 -4.28 0.95
CA GLY A 55 -7.95 -3.80 0.87
C GLY A 55 -8.38 -2.95 2.07
N LEU A 56 -7.82 -3.19 3.26
CA LEU A 56 -8.04 -2.33 4.42
C LEU A 56 -7.38 -0.96 4.23
N VAL A 57 -6.14 -0.93 3.76
CA VAL A 57 -5.41 0.32 3.47
C VAL A 57 -6.14 1.13 2.39
N GLU A 58 -6.61 0.47 1.34
CA GLU A 58 -7.37 1.09 0.26
C GLU A 58 -8.71 1.64 0.77
N GLY A 59 -9.45 0.86 1.56
CA GLY A 59 -10.70 1.31 2.18
C GLY A 59 -10.51 2.53 3.08
N ILE A 60 -9.44 2.56 3.88
CA ILE A 60 -9.08 3.74 4.69
C ILE A 60 -8.78 4.93 3.78
N ASN A 61 -7.98 4.75 2.71
CA ASN A 61 -7.64 5.83 1.79
C ASN A 61 -8.88 6.47 1.14
N ILE A 62 -9.86 5.65 0.75
CA ILE A 62 -11.14 6.12 0.21
C ILE A 62 -11.91 6.93 1.26
N LYS A 63 -12.03 6.44 2.50
CA LYS A 63 -12.70 7.16 3.60
C LYS A 63 -12.04 8.52 3.86
N VAL A 64 -10.71 8.59 3.92
CA VAL A 64 -9.98 9.86 4.09
C VAL A 64 -10.34 10.85 2.98
N CYS A 65 -10.32 10.38 1.72
CA CYS A 65 -10.62 11.22 0.57
C CYS A 65 -12.08 11.72 0.59
N VAL A 66 -13.04 10.87 0.97
CA VAL A 66 -14.45 11.25 1.13
C VAL A 66 -14.63 12.28 2.26
N ILE A 67 -13.97 12.08 3.40
CA ILE A 67 -14.02 13.02 4.54
C ILE A 67 -13.46 14.39 4.14
N GLN A 68 -12.31 14.42 3.47
CA GLN A 68 -11.68 15.66 3.03
C GLN A 68 -12.54 16.41 2.00
N ARG A 69 -13.20 15.70 1.07
CA ARG A 69 -14.14 16.30 0.09
C ARG A 69 -15.37 16.92 0.75
N ARG A 70 -15.97 16.23 1.74
CA ARG A 70 -17.17 16.73 2.44
C ARG A 70 -16.87 17.95 3.31
N ALA A 71 -15.67 18.05 3.84
CA ALA A 71 -15.28 19.11 4.78
C ALA A 71 -14.52 20.29 4.12
N TYR A 72 -14.42 20.35 2.79
CA TYR A 72 -13.65 21.36 2.03
C TYR A 72 -12.21 21.57 2.55
N GLY A 73 -11.59 20.49 3.03
CA GLY A 73 -10.21 20.50 3.55
C GLY A 73 -10.11 20.73 5.06
N ILE A 74 -10.21 19.64 5.83
CA ILE A 74 -9.76 19.62 7.23
C ILE A 74 -8.23 19.82 7.24
N LYS A 75 -7.78 21.00 7.66
CA LYS A 75 -6.34 21.34 7.75
C LYS A 75 -5.67 20.75 8.98
N ASP A 76 -6.43 20.55 10.06
CA ASP A 76 -5.94 19.98 11.30
C ASP A 76 -5.79 18.45 11.18
N ARG A 77 -4.56 17.95 11.38
CA ARG A 77 -4.26 16.52 11.30
C ARG A 77 -4.90 15.71 12.43
N GLU A 78 -4.93 16.22 13.64
CA GLU A 78 -5.51 15.54 14.80
C GLU A 78 -7.02 15.40 14.62
N TYR A 79 -7.67 16.48 14.17
CA TYR A 79 -9.10 16.47 13.88
C TYR A 79 -9.44 15.52 12.71
N LEU A 80 -8.61 15.48 11.66
CA LEU A 80 -8.79 14.53 10.57
C LEU A 80 -8.68 13.08 11.05
N LYS A 81 -7.70 12.76 11.90
CA LYS A 81 -7.57 11.42 12.49
C LYS A 81 -8.82 11.03 13.28
N LEU A 82 -9.33 11.92 14.13
CA LEU A 82 -10.53 11.68 14.93
C LEU A 82 -11.75 11.42 14.03
N LYS A 83 -11.92 12.20 12.95
CA LYS A 83 -13.00 11.97 11.97
C LYS A 83 -12.87 10.65 11.22
N ILE A 84 -11.64 10.23 10.92
CA ILE A 84 -11.40 8.92 10.31
C ILE A 84 -11.77 7.82 11.30
N LEU A 85 -11.31 7.88 12.56
CA LEU A 85 -11.63 6.90 13.60
C LEU A 85 -13.14 6.81 13.87
N SER A 86 -13.83 7.95 13.97
CA SER A 86 -15.28 7.99 14.15
C SER A 86 -16.04 7.33 12.99
N SER A 87 -15.49 7.35 11.77
CA SER A 87 -16.15 6.76 10.60
C SER A 87 -16.14 5.22 10.57
N PHE A 88 -15.41 4.59 11.48
CA PHE A 88 -15.34 3.14 11.67
C PHE A 88 -16.01 2.68 12.98
N LEU A 89 -16.49 3.60 13.81
CA LEU A 89 -17.23 3.30 15.03
C LEU A 89 -18.72 3.07 14.70
N PRO A 90 -19.41 2.18 15.43
CA PRO A 90 -20.85 2.01 15.30
C PRO A 90 -21.57 3.31 15.71
N GLU A 91 -22.70 3.59 15.06
CA GLU A 91 -23.59 4.67 15.49
C GLU A 91 -24.14 4.35 16.89
N LEU A 92 -24.24 5.38 17.73
CA LEU A 92 -24.77 5.30 19.09
C LEU A 92 -26.28 5.03 19.09
#